data_AF-A0A6L7M0I9-F1
#
_entry.id   AF-A0A6L7M0I9-F1
#
_cell.length_a   1.000
_cell.length_b   1.000
_cell.length_c   1.000
_cell.angle_alpha   90.00
_cell.angle_beta   90.00
_cell.angle_gamma   90.00
#
_symmetry.space_group_name_H-M   'P 1'
#
loop_
_entity.id
_entity.type
_entity.pdbx_description
1 polymer ?
#
loop_
_entity_poly.entity_id
_entity_poly.type
_entity_poly.pdbx_seq_one_letter_code
_entity_poly.pdbx_strand_id
1 'polypeptide(L)'
;MGNGQHRGNPRQLRTGGRVYMRAPSPWVPRPVRRLIRHDASRRLDQHVVIAAAHQWWNHRALSAKLSSVQCTLASGPMASSATAYEVACEAVGSLLREPGRKAILRSELVSCAPAHACDRALRRYCESGELTRVGQGIYGIGAAKVFEIVPEVMPKLGYRIQPTEPVRGYSQKSGGAVWRLDRPCHRLIRKRGVQAIFETPDGKPVASRQQGVTMSAMQEPPTRREIEAHFHTFERCHSPARAEKDLIVRRALVAMECFRSERATLAIEGGTALVAYHRLTNRFSEDLDIRLIPNESVQRLGAEQRITALKEIGQAFKAHIHAEMPFLQPTRKGRIRKDGVLQTFIYNYKSAVPDEQVVAGLKCELVHIPLMMPTVSRPALGGGMFEAIRPAEIASGKWQALTTRLPRNADSYPDLVRHVHDLAAIGPVLEALDPETARETMLRGETTHYAVATVLKELARPVWRDHYESYMGRMGVLPVSDWPNSHPNWDAVLANITALARELGLLQANSG
;
A
#
# COMPACT_ATOMS: atom_id res chain seq x y z
N MET A 1 44.72 28.91 40.21
CA MET A 1 46.09 29.50 40.16
C MET A 1 47.00 28.51 39.45
N GLY A 2 47.76 28.94 38.44
CA GLY A 2 48.89 28.17 37.87
C GLY A 2 48.71 27.70 36.42
N ASN A 3 49.30 28.43 35.47
CA ASN A 3 49.28 28.26 34.00
C ASN A 3 50.17 27.11 33.48
N GLY A 4 49.90 26.68 32.24
CA GLY A 4 50.89 26.00 31.38
C GLY A 4 50.37 25.59 30.00
N GLN A 5 50.62 26.43 28.98
CA GLN A 5 50.34 26.19 27.56
C GLN A 5 51.38 25.25 26.91
N HIS A 6 51.01 24.48 25.87
CA HIS A 6 51.71 24.48 24.57
C HIS A 6 50.94 23.73 23.45
N ARG A 7 51.17 24.20 22.22
CA ARG A 7 50.49 23.95 20.94
C ARG A 7 51.02 22.72 20.19
N GLY A 8 50.22 22.17 19.27
CA GLY A 8 50.71 21.37 18.14
C GLY A 8 49.61 20.91 17.17
N ASN A 9 49.67 21.36 15.92
CA ASN A 9 48.76 21.06 14.81
C ASN A 9 49.63 20.64 13.62
N PRO A 10 49.25 19.66 12.76
CA PRO A 10 49.83 19.59 11.43
C PRO A 10 48.80 19.46 10.30
N ARG A 11 49.03 20.25 9.24
CA ARG A 11 48.38 20.18 7.92
C ARG A 11 49.35 19.62 6.88
N GLN A 12 48.76 18.83 5.96
CA GLN A 12 49.07 18.64 4.53
C GLN A 12 50.29 17.83 4.07
N LEU A 13 50.05 16.94 3.08
CA LEU A 13 50.82 16.78 1.85
C LEU A 13 49.93 16.14 0.74
N ARG A 14 49.86 16.78 -0.44
CA ARG A 14 49.34 16.25 -1.72
C ARG A 14 50.45 16.36 -2.75
N THR A 15 50.72 15.30 -3.50
CA THR A 15 51.61 15.32 -4.68
C THR A 15 50.83 14.90 -5.93
N GLY A 16 51.05 15.60 -7.04
CA GLY A 16 50.45 15.33 -8.34
C GLY A 16 51.53 15.14 -9.41
N GLY A 17 51.38 14.13 -10.28
CA GLY A 17 52.20 13.90 -11.46
C GLY A 17 51.43 14.14 -12.75
N ARG A 18 52.06 14.74 -13.77
CA ARG A 18 51.53 14.90 -15.14
C ARG A 18 52.20 13.92 -16.10
N VAL A 19 51.42 13.43 -17.08
CA VAL A 19 51.86 12.61 -18.21
C VAL A 19 51.50 13.33 -19.52
N TYR A 20 52.41 13.39 -20.49
CA TYR A 20 52.17 13.92 -21.85
C TYR A 20 51.70 12.81 -22.81
N MET A 21 50.69 13.07 -23.66
CA MET A 21 50.27 12.16 -24.75
C MET A 21 50.66 12.69 -26.14
N ARG A 22 51.05 11.77 -27.04
CA ARG A 22 51.37 11.99 -28.47
C ARG A 22 50.10 12.22 -29.32
N ALA A 23 50.24 12.94 -30.43
CA ALA A 23 49.17 13.31 -31.37
C ALA A 23 48.62 12.13 -32.21
N PRO A 24 47.32 12.16 -32.62
CA PRO A 24 46.66 11.07 -33.35
C PRO A 24 46.90 11.06 -34.88
N SER A 25 46.77 9.85 -35.46
CA SER A 25 47.06 9.44 -36.85
C SER A 25 46.25 10.16 -37.96
N PRO A 26 46.81 10.31 -39.19
CA PRO A 26 46.22 11.07 -40.29
C PRO A 26 44.99 10.44 -41.00
N TRP A 27 44.45 9.32 -40.55
CA TRP A 27 43.31 8.64 -41.22
C TRP A 27 41.92 8.92 -40.61
N VAL A 28 41.82 9.77 -39.59
CA VAL A 28 40.52 10.11 -38.95
C VAL A 28 39.76 11.19 -39.75
N PRO A 29 38.45 11.04 -40.06
CA PRO A 29 37.66 12.06 -40.75
C PRO A 29 37.58 13.40 -40.00
N ARG A 30 37.57 14.53 -40.72
CA ARG A 30 37.59 15.89 -40.16
C ARG A 30 36.54 16.19 -39.06
N PRO A 31 35.29 15.68 -39.11
CA PRO A 31 34.30 15.92 -38.05
C PRO A 31 34.68 15.25 -36.72
N VAL A 32 35.26 14.05 -36.78
CA VAL A 32 35.69 13.27 -35.60
C VAL A 32 36.95 13.89 -34.97
N ARG A 33 37.83 14.49 -35.78
CA ARG A 33 38.97 15.27 -35.25
C ARG A 33 38.54 16.52 -34.47
N ARG A 34 37.43 17.16 -34.85
CA ARG A 34 36.88 18.30 -34.09
C ARG A 34 36.32 17.86 -32.75
N LEU A 35 35.67 16.70 -32.68
CA LEU A 35 35.18 16.12 -31.43
C LEU A 35 36.34 15.80 -30.46
N ILE A 36 37.42 15.21 -30.96
CA ILE A 36 38.61 14.86 -30.15
C ILE A 36 39.36 16.11 -29.67
N ARG A 37 39.39 17.20 -30.46
CA ARG A 37 40.05 18.45 -30.06
C ARG A 37 39.25 19.27 -29.05
N HIS A 38 37.92 19.15 -29.02
CA HIS A 38 37.09 19.90 -28.09
C HIS A 38 37.02 19.31 -26.67
N ASP A 39 37.52 18.08 -26.48
CA ASP A 39 37.39 17.36 -25.20
C ASP A 39 38.71 16.68 -24.77
N ALA A 40 39.82 17.41 -24.84
CA ALA A 40 41.15 16.94 -24.45
C ALA A 40 41.35 16.74 -22.92
N SER A 41 40.27 16.75 -22.13
CA SER A 41 40.32 16.57 -20.67
C SER A 41 39.74 15.24 -20.17
N ARG A 42 39.20 14.39 -21.05
CA ARG A 42 38.65 13.09 -20.68
C ARG A 42 39.19 11.99 -21.58
N ARG A 43 39.73 10.92 -20.97
CA ARG A 43 40.11 9.69 -21.67
C ARG A 43 38.85 9.09 -22.30
N LEU A 44 38.65 9.32 -23.60
CA LEU A 44 37.60 8.66 -24.36
C LEU A 44 38.07 7.24 -24.73
N ASP A 45 37.29 6.27 -24.30
CA ASP A 45 37.50 4.85 -24.52
C ASP A 45 37.40 4.50 -26.02
N GLN A 46 38.30 3.69 -26.54
CA GLN A 46 38.34 3.32 -27.96
C GLN A 46 37.03 2.63 -28.42
N HIS A 47 36.31 2.01 -27.50
CA HIS A 47 35.00 1.42 -27.74
C HIS A 47 33.90 2.45 -28.08
N VAL A 48 33.98 3.66 -27.54
CA VAL A 48 33.00 4.74 -27.81
C VAL A 48 33.14 5.28 -29.23
N VAL A 49 34.38 5.36 -29.73
CA VAL A 49 34.67 5.81 -31.09
C VAL A 49 34.19 4.79 -32.13
N ILE A 50 34.36 3.50 -31.84
CA ILE A 50 33.88 2.40 -32.70
C ILE A 50 32.33 2.35 -32.71
N ALA A 51 31.68 2.53 -31.56
CA ALA A 51 30.22 2.57 -31.46
C ALA A 51 29.61 3.77 -32.22
N ALA A 52 30.23 4.95 -32.15
CA ALA A 52 29.79 6.13 -32.88
C ALA A 52 29.96 5.97 -34.41
N ALA A 53 31.03 5.31 -34.86
CA ALA A 53 31.24 4.99 -36.27
C ALA A 53 30.20 3.97 -36.79
N HIS A 54 29.85 2.97 -35.98
CA HIS A 54 28.81 1.99 -36.30
C HIS A 54 27.41 2.64 -36.38
N GLN A 55 27.09 3.55 -35.47
CA GLN A 55 25.84 4.33 -35.52
C GLN A 55 25.76 5.22 -36.77
N TRP A 56 26.85 5.86 -37.15
CA TRP A 56 26.90 6.71 -38.35
C TRP A 56 26.72 5.89 -39.65
N TRP A 57 27.33 4.70 -39.72
CA TRP A 57 27.18 3.80 -40.86
C TRP A 57 25.73 3.29 -41.02
N ASN A 58 25.09 2.89 -39.91
CA ASN A 58 23.71 2.44 -39.89
C ASN A 58 22.72 3.56 -40.28
N HIS A 59 23.01 4.82 -39.92
CA HIS A 59 22.19 5.96 -40.31
C HIS A 59 22.19 6.22 -41.82
N ARG A 60 23.33 6.03 -42.50
CA ARG A 60 23.42 6.19 -43.97
C ARG A 60 22.71 5.09 -44.75
N ALA A 61 22.84 3.83 -44.31
CA ALA A 61 22.14 2.70 -44.93
C ALA A 61 20.61 2.84 -44.79
N LEU A 62 20.13 3.40 -43.67
CA LEU A 62 18.72 3.67 -43.41
C LEU A 62 18.19 4.84 -44.26
N SER A 63 18.97 5.93 -44.39
CA SER A 63 18.58 7.07 -45.24
C SER A 63 18.41 6.67 -46.71
N ALA A 64 19.24 5.74 -47.22
CA ALA A 64 19.12 5.23 -48.59
C ALA A 64 17.87 4.36 -48.81
N LYS A 65 17.47 3.56 -47.80
CA LYS A 65 16.21 2.78 -47.82
C LYS A 65 14.97 3.66 -47.69
N LEU A 66 15.05 4.76 -46.94
CA LEU A 66 13.91 5.68 -46.76
C LEU A 66 13.69 6.58 -47.99
N SER A 67 14.76 6.97 -48.69
CA SER A 67 14.64 7.67 -49.98
C SER A 67 13.97 6.81 -51.06
N SER A 68 14.11 5.48 -51.02
CA SER A 68 13.39 4.60 -51.94
C SER A 68 11.90 4.49 -51.60
N VAL A 69 11.54 4.44 -50.31
CA VAL A 69 10.14 4.41 -49.84
C VAL A 69 9.41 5.75 -50.10
N GLN A 70 10.07 6.88 -49.94
CA GLN A 70 9.51 8.19 -50.30
C GLN A 70 9.27 8.36 -51.80
N CYS A 71 10.10 7.75 -52.66
CA CYS A 71 9.88 7.74 -54.11
C CYS A 71 8.63 6.94 -54.49
N THR A 72 8.34 5.83 -53.79
CA THR A 72 7.15 5.01 -54.02
C THR A 72 5.86 5.71 -53.55
N LEU A 73 5.93 6.54 -52.51
CA LEU A 73 4.77 7.27 -51.98
C LEU A 73 4.42 8.56 -52.75
N ALA A 74 5.38 9.15 -53.47
CA ALA A 74 5.16 10.40 -54.22
C ALA A 74 4.50 10.19 -55.60
N SER A 75 4.32 8.94 -56.06
CA SER A 75 3.89 8.61 -57.43
C SER A 75 2.53 7.91 -57.54
N GLY A 76 1.77 7.76 -56.43
CA GLY A 76 0.43 7.17 -56.44
C GLY A 76 -0.70 8.18 -56.13
N PRO A 77 -1.90 8.05 -56.72
CA PRO A 77 -3.04 8.93 -56.41
C PRO A 77 -3.47 8.78 -54.95
N MET A 78 -3.94 9.89 -54.36
CA MET A 78 -4.28 10.05 -52.93
C MET A 78 -4.91 8.80 -52.29
N ALA A 79 -4.12 8.11 -51.47
CA ALA A 79 -4.60 7.01 -50.65
C ALA A 79 -5.58 7.53 -49.59
N SER A 80 -6.70 6.82 -49.40
CA SER A 80 -7.71 7.15 -48.39
C SER A 80 -7.11 7.12 -46.97
N SER A 81 -7.73 7.84 -46.03
CA SER A 81 -7.29 7.92 -44.62
C SER A 81 -7.14 6.57 -43.92
N ALA A 82 -7.87 5.53 -44.38
CA ALA A 82 -7.75 4.16 -43.90
C ALA A 82 -6.39 3.54 -44.25
N THR A 83 -5.89 3.76 -45.46
CA THR A 83 -4.59 3.26 -45.93
C THR A 83 -3.42 3.88 -45.15
N ALA A 84 -3.49 5.17 -44.83
CA ALA A 84 -2.46 5.83 -44.03
C ALA A 84 -2.41 5.31 -42.57
N TYR A 85 -3.58 4.93 -42.02
CA TYR A 85 -3.72 4.35 -40.69
C TYR A 85 -3.15 2.92 -40.63
N GLU A 86 -3.45 2.09 -41.62
CA GLU A 86 -2.92 0.72 -41.69
C GLU A 86 -1.39 0.72 -41.83
N VAL A 87 -0.84 1.58 -42.69
CA VAL A 87 0.61 1.75 -42.86
C VAL A 87 1.28 2.22 -41.55
N ALA A 88 0.66 3.11 -40.78
CA ALA A 88 1.18 3.56 -39.48
C ALA A 88 1.17 2.44 -38.43
N CYS A 89 0.07 1.68 -38.35
CA CYS A 89 -0.06 0.51 -37.47
C CYS A 89 0.93 -0.60 -37.82
N GLU A 90 1.18 -0.82 -39.11
CA GLU A 90 2.14 -1.82 -39.60
C GLU A 90 3.59 -1.38 -39.35
N ALA A 91 3.91 -0.10 -39.56
CA ALA A 91 5.22 0.47 -39.25
C ALA A 91 5.55 0.34 -37.76
N VAL A 92 4.62 0.74 -36.87
CA VAL A 92 4.76 0.60 -35.41
C VAL A 92 4.86 -0.87 -35.01
N GLY A 93 4.04 -1.74 -35.61
CA GLY A 93 4.09 -3.19 -35.38
C GLY A 93 5.43 -3.80 -35.79
N SER A 94 6.03 -3.38 -36.91
CA SER A 94 7.34 -3.88 -37.35
C SER A 94 8.47 -3.40 -36.43
N LEU A 95 8.44 -2.14 -35.98
CA LEU A 95 9.45 -1.54 -35.10
C LEU A 95 9.46 -2.16 -33.70
N LEU A 96 8.30 -2.57 -33.21
CA LEU A 96 8.16 -3.23 -31.90
C LEU A 96 8.63 -4.69 -31.91
N ARG A 97 8.75 -5.32 -33.08
CA ARG A 97 9.19 -6.72 -33.24
C ARG A 97 10.71 -6.90 -33.23
N GLU A 98 11.50 -5.83 -33.34
CA GLU A 98 12.97 -5.92 -33.30
C GLU A 98 13.53 -5.70 -31.87
N PRO A 99 14.35 -6.64 -31.34
CA PRO A 99 14.99 -6.48 -30.04
C PRO A 99 15.94 -5.26 -30.01
N GLY A 100 15.73 -4.35 -29.06
CA GLY A 100 16.61 -3.19 -28.82
C GLY A 100 16.12 -1.84 -29.34
N ARG A 101 15.00 -1.76 -30.07
CA ARG A 101 14.52 -0.50 -30.68
C ARG A 101 13.51 0.33 -29.87
N LYS A 102 13.19 -0.06 -28.63
CA LYS A 102 12.26 0.70 -27.76
C LYS A 102 12.63 2.18 -27.53
N ALA A 103 13.91 2.53 -27.65
CA ALA A 103 14.39 3.92 -27.53
C ALA A 103 14.22 4.76 -28.81
N ILE A 104 14.11 4.13 -29.99
CA ILE A 104 14.05 4.80 -31.31
C ILE A 104 12.62 5.26 -31.66
N LEU A 105 11.60 4.61 -31.08
CA LEU A 105 10.19 4.99 -31.20
C LEU A 105 9.91 6.48 -30.88
N ARG A 106 10.79 7.14 -30.12
CA ARG A 106 10.68 8.56 -29.72
C ARG A 106 10.73 9.54 -30.89
N SER A 107 11.59 9.35 -31.90
CA SER A 107 11.71 10.32 -33.01
C SER A 107 10.84 9.99 -34.21
N GLU A 108 10.56 8.70 -34.45
CA GLU A 108 9.80 8.22 -35.61
C GLU A 108 8.28 8.48 -35.49
N LEU A 109 7.70 8.35 -34.29
CA LEU A 109 6.28 8.70 -34.04
C LEU A 109 5.99 10.19 -34.27
N VAL A 110 6.95 11.06 -33.96
CA VAL A 110 6.81 12.52 -34.11
C VAL A 110 6.97 12.96 -35.58
N SER A 111 7.72 12.20 -36.39
CA SER A 111 8.02 12.55 -37.78
C SER A 111 7.06 11.92 -38.81
N CYS A 112 6.35 10.85 -38.45
CA CYS A 112 5.43 10.15 -39.37
C CYS A 112 3.93 10.42 -39.11
N ALA A 113 3.57 11.07 -38.00
CA ALA A 113 2.18 11.37 -37.70
C ALA A 113 1.70 12.62 -38.47
N PRO A 114 0.53 12.59 -39.14
CA PRO A 114 -0.07 13.79 -39.73
C PRO A 114 -0.25 14.87 -38.66
N ALA A 115 0.09 16.13 -38.97
CA ALA A 115 0.11 17.24 -38.00
C ALA A 115 -1.22 17.49 -37.26
N HIS A 116 -2.34 16.97 -37.77
CA HIS A 116 -3.67 17.06 -37.16
C HIS A 116 -4.04 15.85 -36.26
N ALA A 117 -3.22 14.79 -36.23
CA ALA A 117 -3.46 13.57 -35.46
C ALA A 117 -2.77 13.55 -34.09
N CYS A 118 -1.75 14.39 -33.87
CA CYS A 118 -1.08 14.51 -32.57
C CYS A 118 -1.62 15.73 -31.82
N ASP A 119 -2.41 15.47 -30.78
CA ASP A 119 -2.86 16.51 -29.84
C ASP A 119 -1.64 17.21 -29.21
N ARG A 120 -1.76 18.52 -28.92
CA ARG A 120 -0.68 19.34 -28.35
C ARG A 120 -0.14 18.76 -27.05
N ALA A 121 -0.98 18.03 -26.30
CA ALA A 121 -0.61 17.32 -25.09
C ALA A 121 0.35 16.15 -25.36
N LEU A 122 0.11 15.35 -26.41
CA LEU A 122 0.95 14.22 -26.80
C LEU A 122 2.33 14.71 -27.29
N ARG A 123 2.35 15.80 -28.06
CA ARG A 123 3.60 16.42 -28.53
C ARG A 123 4.46 16.93 -27.37
N ARG A 124 3.86 17.67 -26.42
CA ARG A 124 4.54 18.11 -25.19
C ARG A 124 5.06 16.94 -24.35
N TYR A 125 4.33 15.82 -24.31
CA TYR A 125 4.73 14.60 -23.61
C TYR A 125 5.88 13.85 -24.30
N CYS A 126 5.91 13.84 -25.63
CA CYS A 126 7.01 13.30 -26.42
C CYS A 126 8.28 14.17 -26.25
N GLU A 127 8.12 15.48 -26.20
CA GLU A 127 9.20 16.45 -26.02
C GLU A 127 9.75 16.49 -24.58
N SER A 128 8.96 16.11 -23.56
CA SER A 128 9.38 16.11 -22.14
C SER A 128 10.33 14.96 -21.75
N GLY A 129 10.50 13.95 -22.61
CA GLY A 129 11.41 12.83 -22.35
C GLY A 129 10.89 11.75 -21.38
N GLU A 130 9.65 11.85 -20.88
CA GLU A 130 9.06 10.97 -19.86
C GLU A 130 8.43 9.66 -20.39
N LEU A 131 8.58 9.36 -21.68
CA LEU A 131 7.93 8.24 -22.39
C LEU A 131 8.52 6.84 -22.11
N THR A 132 8.85 6.54 -20.85
CA THR A 132 9.13 5.17 -20.40
C THR A 132 7.88 4.48 -19.82
N ARG A 133 6.72 5.13 -19.87
CA ARG A 133 5.47 4.67 -19.27
C ARG A 133 4.41 4.41 -20.33
N VAL A 134 4.28 3.13 -20.73
CA VAL A 134 3.17 2.65 -21.59
C VAL A 134 1.81 3.10 -21.04
N GLY A 135 1.64 3.12 -19.72
CA GLY A 135 0.41 3.60 -19.06
C GLY A 135 0.11 5.08 -19.26
N GLN A 136 1.12 5.97 -19.32
CA GLN A 136 0.91 7.42 -19.48
C GLN A 136 0.79 7.85 -20.95
N GLY A 137 1.43 7.14 -21.88
CA GLY A 137 1.20 7.34 -23.32
C GLY A 137 -0.25 7.05 -23.72
N ILE A 138 -0.90 6.12 -23.03
CA ILE A 138 -2.33 5.83 -23.19
C ILE A 138 -3.18 7.02 -22.71
N TYR A 139 -2.84 7.69 -21.60
CA TYR A 139 -3.57 8.88 -21.15
C TYR A 139 -3.40 10.11 -22.07
N GLY A 140 -2.30 10.21 -22.82
CA GLY A 140 -2.03 11.31 -23.75
C GLY A 140 -2.75 11.19 -25.10
N ILE A 141 -3.21 9.99 -25.45
CA ILE A 141 -4.13 9.76 -26.55
C ILE A 141 -5.51 10.11 -25.99
N GLY A 142 -6.11 11.22 -26.41
CA GLY A 142 -7.40 11.68 -25.86
C GLY A 142 -8.40 10.53 -25.77
N ALA A 143 -9.17 10.49 -24.66
CA ALA A 143 -9.96 9.34 -24.23
C ALA A 143 -10.64 8.59 -25.38
N ALA A 144 -11.26 9.29 -26.34
CA ALA A 144 -11.91 8.71 -27.50
C ALA A 144 -11.07 7.72 -28.34
N LYS A 145 -9.75 7.89 -28.47
CA LYS A 145 -8.89 7.04 -29.33
C LYS A 145 -8.18 5.91 -28.60
N VAL A 146 -8.03 6.01 -27.28
CA VAL A 146 -7.52 4.90 -26.45
C VAL A 146 -8.38 3.65 -26.60
N PHE A 147 -9.68 3.86 -26.77
CA PHE A 147 -10.69 2.80 -26.76
C PHE A 147 -10.71 1.93 -28.02
N GLU A 148 -10.15 2.40 -29.13
CA GLU A 148 -9.99 1.62 -30.37
C GLU A 148 -8.65 0.86 -30.40
N ILE A 149 -7.63 1.44 -29.79
CA ILE A 149 -6.23 0.99 -29.92
C ILE A 149 -5.89 -0.11 -28.91
N VAL A 150 -6.48 -0.11 -27.71
CA VAL A 150 -6.13 -1.03 -26.62
C VAL A 150 -6.26 -2.52 -26.99
N PRO A 151 -7.34 -3.00 -27.65
CA PRO A 151 -7.46 -4.40 -28.04
C PRO A 151 -6.40 -4.87 -29.05
N GLU A 152 -5.93 -3.98 -29.93
CA GLU A 152 -4.93 -4.31 -30.94
C GLU A 152 -3.49 -4.14 -30.45
N VAL A 153 -3.23 -3.15 -29.59
CA VAL A 153 -1.89 -2.80 -29.12
C VAL A 153 -1.45 -3.68 -27.96
N MET A 154 -2.35 -4.04 -27.04
CA MET A 154 -1.97 -4.82 -25.86
C MET A 154 -1.42 -6.22 -26.21
N PRO A 155 -2.02 -6.99 -27.14
CA PRO A 155 -1.43 -8.23 -27.64
C PRO A 155 -0.06 -8.04 -28.30
N LYS A 156 0.11 -6.96 -29.08
CA LYS A 156 1.39 -6.63 -29.73
C LYS A 156 2.48 -6.24 -28.72
N LEU A 157 2.10 -5.76 -27.54
CA LEU A 157 2.99 -5.48 -26.41
C LEU A 157 3.26 -6.71 -25.52
N GLY A 158 2.74 -7.88 -25.90
CA GLY A 158 2.91 -9.14 -25.17
C GLY A 158 1.91 -9.36 -24.04
N TYR A 159 0.87 -8.52 -23.92
CA TYR A 159 -0.16 -8.70 -22.92
C TYR A 159 -1.29 -9.58 -23.45
N ARG A 160 -1.74 -10.56 -22.67
CA ARG A 160 -2.94 -11.33 -23.01
C ARG A 160 -4.17 -10.60 -22.50
N ILE A 161 -5.20 -10.51 -23.34
CA ILE A 161 -6.52 -10.04 -22.95
C ILE A 161 -7.35 -11.29 -22.71
N GLN A 162 -7.71 -11.56 -21.46
CA GLN A 162 -8.71 -12.59 -21.17
C GLN A 162 -10.10 -11.96 -21.14
N PRO A 163 -11.00 -12.29 -22.09
CA PRO A 163 -12.40 -11.93 -21.97
C PRO A 163 -13.03 -12.77 -20.86
N THR A 164 -13.55 -12.14 -19.82
CA THR A 164 -14.33 -12.83 -18.78
C THR A 164 -15.82 -12.79 -19.11
N GLU A 165 -16.59 -13.64 -18.42
CA GLU A 165 -18.05 -13.71 -18.58
C GLU A 165 -18.75 -12.35 -18.37
N PRO A 166 -19.94 -12.15 -18.98
CA PRO A 166 -20.73 -10.93 -18.81
C PRO A 166 -21.09 -10.67 -17.34
N VAL A 167 -20.58 -9.58 -16.77
CA VAL A 167 -20.92 -9.18 -15.39
C VAL A 167 -22.38 -8.71 -15.30
N ARG A 168 -23.24 -9.43 -14.56
CA ARG A 168 -24.61 -8.98 -14.21
C ARG A 168 -24.54 -7.87 -13.17
N GLY A 169 -25.18 -6.71 -13.42
CA GLY A 169 -25.41 -5.68 -12.40
C GLY A 169 -25.07 -4.22 -12.76
N TYR A 170 -24.37 -3.95 -13.87
CA TYR A 170 -24.10 -2.56 -14.29
C TYR A 170 -25.27 -1.98 -15.11
N SER A 171 -25.91 -0.92 -14.59
CA SER A 171 -27.09 -0.32 -15.22
C SER A 171 -26.76 0.38 -16.55
N GLN A 172 -27.61 0.16 -17.56
CA GLN A 172 -27.41 0.56 -18.96
C GLN A 172 -27.63 2.06 -19.26
N LYS A 173 -27.95 2.89 -18.26
CA LYS A 173 -28.64 4.19 -18.47
C LYS A 173 -27.78 5.39 -18.92
N SER A 174 -26.50 5.24 -19.27
CA SER A 174 -25.72 6.32 -19.91
C SER A 174 -25.19 5.89 -21.29
N GLY A 175 -25.64 6.59 -22.34
CA GLY A 175 -25.52 6.24 -23.76
C GLY A 175 -24.15 6.44 -24.41
N GLY A 176 -23.06 5.87 -23.86
CA GLY A 176 -21.73 5.88 -24.50
C GLY A 176 -21.05 4.52 -24.55
N ALA A 177 -20.28 4.25 -25.61
CA ALA A 177 -19.47 3.05 -25.83
C ALA A 177 -18.14 3.10 -25.06
N VAL A 178 -18.20 3.33 -23.75
CA VAL A 178 -17.02 3.63 -22.93
C VAL A 178 -16.57 2.39 -22.15
N TRP A 179 -15.28 2.07 -22.21
CA TRP A 179 -14.64 1.15 -21.27
C TRP A 179 -14.34 1.89 -19.96
N ARG A 180 -14.71 1.30 -18.82
CA ARG A 180 -14.40 1.87 -17.50
C ARG A 180 -13.28 1.08 -16.85
N LEU A 181 -12.30 1.78 -16.28
CA LEU A 181 -11.33 1.18 -15.37
C LEU A 181 -12.04 0.99 -14.02
N ASP A 182 -12.26 -0.26 -13.64
CA ASP A 182 -12.75 -0.58 -12.30
C ASP A 182 -11.59 -0.41 -11.33
N ARG A 183 -11.66 0.65 -10.51
CA ARG A 183 -10.79 0.81 -9.35
C ARG A 183 -11.55 0.17 -8.20
N PRO A 184 -11.02 -0.94 -7.67
CA PRO A 184 -9.62 -1.05 -7.21
C PRO A 184 -8.84 -2.16 -7.93
N CYS A 185 -9.53 -3.00 -8.71
CA CYS A 185 -8.98 -4.24 -9.24
C CYS A 185 -8.34 -4.11 -10.64
N HIS A 186 -8.16 -2.88 -11.14
CA HIS A 186 -7.49 -2.59 -12.42
C HIS A 186 -8.04 -3.44 -13.59
N ARG A 187 -9.37 -3.55 -13.65
CA ARG A 187 -10.09 -4.25 -14.72
C ARG A 187 -10.60 -3.23 -15.72
N LEU A 188 -10.50 -3.50 -17.02
CA LEU A 188 -11.25 -2.75 -18.03
C LEU A 188 -12.58 -3.45 -18.26
N ILE A 189 -13.70 -2.79 -17.92
CA ILE A 189 -15.05 -3.31 -18.11
C ILE A 189 -15.69 -2.62 -19.33
N ARG A 190 -16.10 -3.40 -20.33
CA ARG A 190 -16.87 -2.93 -21.49
C ARG A 190 -18.35 -2.84 -21.14
N LYS A 191 -19.06 -1.88 -21.73
CA LYS A 191 -20.52 -1.90 -21.84
C LYS A 191 -20.94 -3.16 -22.64
N ARG A 192 -21.71 -4.07 -22.01
CA ARG A 192 -22.01 -5.50 -22.34
C ARG A 192 -21.33 -6.54 -21.43
N GLY A 193 -20.65 -6.12 -20.37
CA GLY A 193 -20.19 -7.03 -19.31
C GLY A 193 -18.90 -7.78 -19.64
N VAL A 194 -18.28 -7.53 -20.80
CA VAL A 194 -16.98 -8.11 -21.12
C VAL A 194 -15.94 -7.41 -20.25
N GLN A 195 -15.40 -8.13 -19.29
CA GLN A 195 -14.26 -7.69 -18.50
C GLN A 195 -12.98 -8.25 -19.15
N ALA A 196 -11.96 -7.40 -19.22
CA ALA A 196 -10.64 -7.77 -19.72
C ALA A 196 -9.65 -7.78 -18.56
N ILE A 197 -9.03 -8.93 -18.32
CA ILE A 197 -7.85 -9.04 -17.46
C ILE A 197 -6.63 -8.98 -18.37
N PHE A 198 -5.72 -8.05 -18.07
CA PHE A 198 -4.42 -8.02 -18.72
C PHE A 198 -3.46 -8.90 -17.95
N GLU A 199 -2.85 -9.85 -18.64
CA GLU A 199 -1.76 -10.67 -18.11
C GLU A 199 -0.46 -10.31 -18.81
N THR A 200 0.65 -10.30 -18.07
CA THR A 200 1.99 -10.28 -18.64
C THR A 200 2.26 -11.57 -19.45
N PRO A 201 3.32 -11.62 -20.28
CA PRO A 201 3.65 -12.83 -21.06
C PRO A 201 3.79 -14.12 -20.21
N ASP A 202 4.16 -13.98 -18.93
CA ASP A 202 4.27 -15.07 -17.94
C ASP A 202 2.93 -15.40 -17.23
N GLY A 203 1.80 -14.90 -17.72
CA GLY A 203 0.46 -15.24 -17.22
C GLY A 203 0.10 -14.59 -15.89
N LYS A 204 0.87 -13.59 -15.43
CA LYS A 204 0.56 -12.87 -14.19
C LYS A 204 -0.35 -11.69 -14.49
N PRO A 205 -1.36 -11.41 -13.66
CA PRO A 205 -2.11 -10.17 -13.77
C PRO A 205 -1.16 -8.97 -13.80
N VAL A 206 -1.42 -8.01 -14.70
CA VAL A 206 -0.67 -6.73 -14.75
C VAL A 206 -0.80 -5.97 -13.42
N ALA A 207 -1.74 -6.37 -12.56
CA ALA A 207 -1.73 -6.10 -11.13
C ALA A 207 -0.55 -6.79 -10.42
N SER A 208 0.66 -6.23 -10.55
CA SER A 208 1.76 -6.46 -9.58
C SER A 208 2.96 -5.54 -9.77
N ARG A 209 3.04 -4.74 -10.85
CA ARG A 209 3.98 -3.61 -10.87
C ARG A 209 3.36 -2.41 -10.17
N GLN A 210 3.12 -2.53 -8.85
CA GLN A 210 3.40 -1.40 -7.97
C GLN A 210 4.88 -1.05 -8.23
N GLN A 211 5.14 -0.15 -9.16
CA GLN A 211 6.49 0.31 -9.45
C GLN A 211 7.03 0.91 -8.15
N GLY A 212 7.95 0.17 -7.52
CA GLY A 212 8.81 0.54 -6.40
C GLY A 212 8.63 1.97 -5.92
N VAL A 213 7.54 2.23 -5.21
CA VAL A 213 7.57 3.34 -4.26
C VAL A 213 8.47 2.80 -3.17
N THR A 214 9.75 3.14 -3.28
CA THR A 214 10.69 2.92 -2.20
C THR A 214 10.08 3.61 -1.00
N MET A 215 9.67 2.81 -0.01
CA MET A 215 9.16 3.36 1.23
C MET A 215 10.25 4.27 1.80
N SER A 216 9.88 5.46 2.25
CA SER A 216 10.79 6.33 2.98
C SER A 216 11.33 5.57 4.20
N ALA A 217 12.49 5.99 4.69
CA ALA A 217 12.99 5.48 5.95
C ALA A 217 11.91 5.63 7.04
N MET A 218 11.89 4.69 7.99
CA MET A 218 10.93 4.69 9.10
C MET A 218 10.97 5.98 9.92
N GLN A 219 12.11 6.68 9.88
CA GLN A 219 12.37 7.92 10.59
C GLN A 219 11.70 9.17 9.99
N GLU A 220 11.22 9.08 8.74
CA GLU A 220 10.52 10.17 8.06
C GLU A 220 9.02 9.89 8.00
N PRO A 221 8.14 10.93 8.01
CA PRO A 221 6.72 10.72 7.77
C PRO A 221 6.47 10.19 6.34
N PRO A 222 5.40 9.41 6.09
CA PRO A 222 5.05 8.99 4.74
C PRO A 222 4.87 10.18 3.81
N THR A 223 5.47 10.09 2.62
CA THR A 223 5.29 11.07 1.56
C THR A 223 3.90 10.97 0.96
N ARG A 224 3.40 12.07 0.38
CA ARG A 224 2.13 12.06 -0.36
C ARG A 224 2.05 10.97 -1.43
N ARG A 225 3.16 10.67 -2.10
CA ARG A 225 3.23 9.62 -3.11
C ARG A 225 3.08 8.22 -2.52
N GLU A 226 3.67 7.95 -1.35
CA GLU A 226 3.45 6.69 -0.62
C GLU A 226 2.00 6.57 -0.17
N ILE A 227 1.43 7.66 0.35
CA ILE A 227 0.04 7.71 0.77
C ILE A 227 -0.90 7.45 -0.40
N GLU A 228 -0.69 8.08 -1.55
CA GLU A 228 -1.49 7.85 -2.76
C GLU A 228 -1.34 6.41 -3.28
N ALA A 229 -0.11 5.88 -3.29
CA ALA A 229 0.13 4.49 -3.70
C ALA A 229 -0.55 3.48 -2.77
N HIS A 230 -0.52 3.73 -1.46
CA HIS A 230 -1.19 2.91 -0.46
C HIS A 230 -2.72 3.08 -0.54
N PHE A 231 -3.21 4.30 -0.70
CA PHE A 231 -4.62 4.62 -0.88
C PHE A 231 -5.24 3.86 -2.06
N HIS A 232 -4.50 3.70 -3.15
CA HIS A 232 -4.93 2.91 -4.31
C HIS A 232 -4.94 1.41 -4.10
N THR A 233 -4.42 0.92 -2.97
CA THR A 233 -4.59 -0.48 -2.59
C THR A 233 -5.96 -0.77 -2.00
N PHE A 234 -6.78 0.22 -1.62
CA PHE A 234 -8.05 -0.02 -0.93
C PHE A 234 -9.24 -0.05 -1.87
N GLU A 235 -10.23 -0.89 -1.55
CA GLU A 235 -11.44 -0.97 -2.35
C GLU A 235 -12.46 0.14 -2.07
N ARG A 236 -12.54 0.56 -0.81
CA ARG A 236 -13.55 1.52 -0.34
C ARG A 236 -12.97 2.58 0.60
N CYS A 237 -11.67 2.82 0.55
CA CYS A 237 -11.10 3.95 1.30
C CYS A 237 -11.52 5.24 0.61
N HIS A 238 -12.34 6.06 1.28
CA HIS A 238 -12.81 7.33 0.76
C HIS A 238 -11.95 8.53 1.20
N SER A 239 -10.94 8.31 2.05
CA SER A 239 -10.09 9.38 2.60
C SER A 239 -8.60 9.02 2.52
N PRO A 240 -7.80 9.76 1.72
CA PRO A 240 -6.33 9.64 1.73
C PRO A 240 -5.71 9.80 3.12
N ALA A 241 -6.32 10.59 4.00
CA ALA A 241 -5.86 10.77 5.38
C ALA A 241 -5.93 9.48 6.20
N ARG A 242 -6.93 8.62 5.92
CA ARG A 242 -7.03 7.30 6.55
C ARG A 242 -5.96 6.34 6.03
N ALA A 243 -5.66 6.39 4.74
CA ALA A 243 -4.55 5.63 4.17
C ALA A 243 -3.20 6.09 4.76
N GLU A 244 -3.01 7.40 4.93
CA GLU A 244 -1.84 7.93 5.64
C GLU A 244 -1.76 7.38 7.07
N LYS A 245 -2.87 7.43 7.81
CA LYS A 245 -2.92 6.93 9.18
C LYS A 245 -2.62 5.44 9.25
N ASP A 246 -3.17 4.63 8.36
CA ASP A 246 -2.88 3.19 8.27
C ASP A 246 -1.39 2.93 7.97
N LEU A 247 -0.76 3.68 7.06
CA LEU A 247 0.69 3.59 6.84
C LEU A 247 1.48 3.86 8.11
N ILE A 248 1.08 4.88 8.88
CA ILE A 248 1.75 5.24 10.13
C ILE A 248 1.56 4.14 11.18
N VAL A 249 0.36 3.58 11.30
CA VAL A 249 0.08 2.43 12.18
C VAL A 249 0.94 1.24 11.79
N ARG A 250 1.05 0.93 10.49
CA ARG A 250 1.90 -0.18 10.01
C ARG A 250 3.38 0.05 10.26
N ARG A 251 3.89 1.27 10.09
CA ARG A 251 5.27 1.63 10.45
C ARG A 251 5.50 1.50 11.96
N ALA A 252 4.54 1.93 12.77
CA ALA A 252 4.60 1.78 14.22
C ALA A 252 4.55 0.30 14.66
N LEU A 253 3.79 -0.56 13.98
CA LEU A 253 3.85 -2.01 14.20
C LEU A 253 5.25 -2.55 13.95
N VAL A 254 5.88 -2.19 12.83
CA VAL A 254 7.27 -2.62 12.53
C VAL A 254 8.23 -2.12 13.61
N ALA A 255 8.13 -0.86 14.04
CA ALA A 255 8.94 -0.33 15.13
C ALA A 255 8.75 -1.14 16.43
N MET A 256 7.50 -1.48 16.77
CA MET A 256 7.19 -2.30 17.96
C MET A 256 7.72 -3.72 17.85
N GLU A 257 7.64 -4.34 16.68
CA GLU A 257 8.17 -5.69 16.41
C GLU A 257 9.69 -5.76 16.61
N CYS A 258 10.39 -4.63 16.52
CA CYS A 258 11.82 -4.51 16.81
C CYS A 258 12.12 -4.21 18.29
N PHE A 259 11.13 -3.86 19.12
CA PHE A 259 11.35 -3.60 20.55
C PHE A 259 11.75 -4.89 21.27
N ARG A 260 12.81 -4.84 22.07
CA ARG A 260 13.28 -5.96 22.88
C ARG A 260 13.36 -5.55 24.34
N SER A 261 12.88 -6.42 25.22
CA SER A 261 13.03 -6.29 26.66
C SER A 261 13.38 -7.64 27.26
N GLU A 262 14.41 -7.68 28.11
CA GLU A 262 14.74 -8.89 28.88
C GLU A 262 13.69 -9.22 29.93
N ARG A 263 12.85 -8.22 30.29
CA ARG A 263 11.90 -8.29 31.40
C ARG A 263 10.48 -8.63 30.97
N ALA A 264 10.15 -8.50 29.68
CA ALA A 264 8.80 -8.75 29.19
C ALA A 264 8.76 -9.06 27.70
N THR A 265 7.73 -9.79 27.31
CA THR A 265 7.33 -9.98 25.91
C THR A 265 6.16 -9.06 25.60
N LEU A 266 6.12 -8.52 24.39
CA LEU A 266 4.97 -7.78 23.86
C LEU A 266 4.15 -8.70 22.97
N ALA A 267 2.83 -8.62 23.08
CA ALA A 267 1.91 -9.25 22.14
C ALA A 267 0.88 -8.24 21.63
N ILE A 268 0.58 -8.25 20.34
CA ILE A 268 -0.44 -7.38 19.74
C ILE A 268 -1.85 -7.93 20.03
N GLU A 269 -2.78 -7.03 20.31
CA GLU A 269 -4.19 -7.30 20.60
C GLU A 269 -5.11 -6.43 19.73
N GLY A 270 -6.42 -6.56 19.93
CA GLY A 270 -7.40 -5.60 19.45
C GLY A 270 -7.70 -5.72 17.96
N GLY A 271 -8.21 -4.63 17.38
CA GLY A 271 -8.57 -4.60 15.96
C GLY A 271 -7.35 -4.78 15.06
N THR A 272 -6.20 -4.24 15.47
CA THR A 272 -4.96 -4.29 14.70
C THR A 272 -4.39 -5.70 14.63
N ALA A 273 -4.47 -6.48 15.71
CA ALA A 273 -4.13 -7.90 15.67
C ALA A 273 -4.99 -8.69 14.67
N LEU A 274 -6.30 -8.42 14.64
CA LEU A 274 -7.24 -9.10 13.73
C LEU A 274 -6.94 -8.80 12.26
N VAL A 275 -6.56 -7.58 11.93
CA VAL A 275 -6.21 -7.17 10.56
C VAL A 275 -4.83 -7.70 10.17
N ALA A 276 -3.80 -7.38 10.95
CA ALA A 276 -2.41 -7.57 10.51
C ALA A 276 -1.90 -9.01 10.70
N TYR A 277 -2.32 -9.71 11.76
CA TYR A 277 -1.71 -10.99 12.16
C TYR A 277 -2.65 -12.18 12.01
N HIS A 278 -3.95 -12.01 12.30
CA HIS A 278 -4.94 -13.07 12.09
C HIS A 278 -5.64 -13.00 10.73
N ARG A 279 -5.60 -11.84 10.06
CA ARG A 279 -6.25 -11.58 8.77
C ARG A 279 -7.73 -11.94 8.75
N LEU A 280 -8.41 -11.69 9.86
CA LEU A 280 -9.84 -11.96 10.05
C LEU A 280 -10.72 -10.77 9.67
N THR A 281 -10.17 -9.56 9.69
CA THR A 281 -10.90 -8.38 9.26
C THR A 281 -10.08 -7.60 8.24
N ASN A 282 -10.77 -6.85 7.40
CA ASN A 282 -10.23 -6.05 6.32
C ASN A 282 -10.56 -4.55 6.47
N ARG A 283 -11.10 -4.14 7.62
CA ARG A 283 -11.33 -2.74 7.99
C ARG A 283 -10.04 -2.09 8.48
N PHE A 284 -9.92 -0.76 8.39
CA PHE A 284 -8.82 -0.06 9.06
C PHE A 284 -8.84 -0.28 10.58
N SER A 285 -7.66 -0.28 11.19
CA SER A 285 -7.49 -0.17 12.64
C SER A 285 -6.50 0.95 12.93
N GLU A 286 -6.93 1.91 13.75
CA GLU A 286 -6.22 3.18 13.95
C GLU A 286 -5.36 3.21 15.23
N ASP A 287 -5.64 2.29 16.16
CA ASP A 287 -5.01 2.23 17.48
C ASP A 287 -4.10 0.98 17.59
N LEU A 288 -3.13 1.03 18.51
CA LEU A 288 -2.22 -0.07 18.81
C LEU A 288 -2.46 -0.57 20.24
N ASP A 289 -3.23 -1.65 20.36
CA ASP A 289 -3.51 -2.33 21.62
C ASP A 289 -2.45 -3.42 21.86
N ILE A 290 -1.70 -3.34 22.96
CA ILE A 290 -0.51 -4.16 23.22
C ILE A 290 -0.60 -4.77 24.59
N ARG A 291 -0.50 -6.10 24.66
CA ARG A 291 -0.36 -6.83 25.90
C ARG A 291 1.11 -6.88 26.31
N LEU A 292 1.38 -6.39 27.52
CA LEU A 292 2.68 -6.50 28.19
C LEU A 292 2.67 -7.75 29.06
N ILE A 293 3.52 -8.72 28.71
CA ILE A 293 3.63 -10.03 29.39
C ILE A 293 4.98 -10.07 30.12
N PRO A 294 5.02 -9.77 31.43
CA PRO A 294 6.25 -9.78 32.20
C PRO A 294 6.77 -11.22 32.30
N ASN A 295 8.09 -11.38 32.23
CA ASN A 295 8.71 -12.67 32.44
C ASN A 295 8.54 -13.13 33.90
N GLU A 296 8.90 -14.39 34.19
CA GLU A 296 8.74 -14.96 35.52
C GLU A 296 9.52 -14.19 36.60
N SER A 297 10.70 -13.65 36.27
CA SER A 297 11.50 -12.87 37.22
C SER A 297 10.77 -11.60 37.68
N VAL A 298 10.04 -10.92 36.80
CA VAL A 298 9.23 -9.74 37.13
C VAL A 298 7.95 -10.15 37.87
N GLN A 299 7.34 -11.28 37.52
CA GLN A 299 6.13 -11.77 38.19
C GLN A 299 6.38 -12.14 39.66
N ARG A 300 7.57 -12.68 39.97
CA ARG A 300 8.01 -13.04 41.33
C ARG A 300 8.38 -11.82 42.20
N LEU A 301 8.49 -10.62 41.63
CA LEU A 301 8.76 -9.40 42.41
C LEU A 301 7.58 -9.05 43.34
N GLY A 302 7.90 -8.39 44.45
CA GLY A 302 6.90 -7.76 45.31
C GLY A 302 6.08 -6.72 44.53
N ALA A 303 4.86 -6.41 45.01
CA ALA A 303 3.92 -5.57 44.27
C ALA A 303 4.51 -4.21 43.83
N GLU A 304 5.21 -3.50 44.73
CA GLU A 304 5.82 -2.20 44.41
C GLU A 304 6.96 -2.32 43.39
N GLN A 305 7.84 -3.30 43.55
CA GLN A 305 8.94 -3.57 42.61
C GLN A 305 8.41 -3.96 41.23
N ARG A 306 7.33 -4.75 41.17
CA ARG A 306 6.65 -5.11 39.92
C ARG A 306 6.04 -3.87 39.26
N ILE A 307 5.35 -3.01 40.01
CA ILE A 307 4.80 -1.74 39.48
C ILE A 307 5.92 -0.88 38.87
N THR A 308 7.05 -0.76 39.57
CA THR A 308 8.23 -0.02 39.07
C THR A 308 8.76 -0.65 37.79
N ALA A 309 8.94 -1.97 37.74
CA ALA A 309 9.40 -2.68 36.56
C ALA A 309 8.47 -2.47 35.35
N LEU A 310 7.14 -2.53 35.54
CA LEU A 310 6.17 -2.27 34.46
C LEU A 310 6.29 -0.85 33.90
N LYS A 311 6.45 0.15 34.78
CA LYS A 311 6.64 1.55 34.37
C LYS A 311 7.95 1.73 33.61
N GLU A 312 9.04 1.12 34.07
CA GLU A 312 10.34 1.16 33.38
C GLU A 312 10.25 0.55 31.98
N ILE A 313 9.59 -0.60 31.82
CA ILE A 313 9.39 -1.22 30.51
C ILE A 313 8.59 -0.31 29.57
N GLY A 314 7.51 0.30 30.05
CA GLY A 314 6.71 1.20 29.21
C GLY A 314 7.44 2.51 28.87
N GLN A 315 8.29 3.03 29.75
CA GLN A 315 9.16 4.16 29.39
C GLN A 315 10.21 3.77 28.35
N ALA A 316 10.81 2.59 28.46
CA ALA A 316 11.73 2.07 27.45
C ALA A 316 11.02 1.86 26.10
N PHE A 317 9.80 1.33 26.11
CA PHE A 317 8.96 1.20 24.93
C PHE A 317 8.68 2.55 24.28
N LYS A 318 8.28 3.55 25.06
CA LYS A 318 8.03 4.91 24.57
C LYS A 318 9.29 5.52 23.94
N ALA A 319 10.45 5.37 24.59
CA ALA A 319 11.73 5.85 24.08
C ALA A 319 12.10 5.17 22.75
N HIS A 320 11.88 3.86 22.65
CA HIS A 320 12.10 3.08 21.43
C HIS A 320 11.24 3.58 20.27
N ILE A 321 9.92 3.74 20.46
CA ILE A 321 9.04 4.26 19.41
C ILE A 321 9.47 5.65 18.95
N HIS A 322 9.91 6.52 19.87
CA HIS A 322 10.39 7.85 19.49
C HIS A 322 11.73 7.81 18.74
N ALA A 323 12.61 6.86 19.05
CA ALA A 323 13.86 6.67 18.33
C ALA A 323 13.65 6.16 16.90
N GLU A 324 12.73 5.20 16.72
CA GLU A 324 12.41 4.64 15.40
C GLU A 324 11.56 5.59 14.54
N MET A 325 10.71 6.41 15.17
CA MET A 325 9.77 7.30 14.50
C MET A 325 9.83 8.73 15.11
N PRO A 326 10.95 9.46 14.98
CA PRO A 326 11.15 10.78 15.58
C PRO A 326 10.18 11.86 15.10
N PHE A 327 9.51 11.67 13.95
CA PHE A 327 8.46 12.57 13.46
C PHE A 327 7.16 12.50 14.28
N LEU A 328 6.98 11.45 15.10
CA LEU A 328 5.87 11.35 16.05
C LEU A 328 6.14 12.22 17.27
N GLN A 329 5.25 13.19 17.51
CA GLN A 329 5.35 14.15 18.61
C GLN A 329 4.52 13.66 19.81
N PRO A 330 5.15 13.30 20.95
CA PRO A 330 4.41 12.87 22.14
C PRO A 330 3.50 13.98 22.66
N THR A 331 2.28 13.63 23.06
CA THR A 331 1.31 14.56 23.64
C THR A 331 1.23 14.45 25.16
N ARG A 332 0.65 15.46 25.80
CA ARG A 332 0.34 15.44 27.25
C ARG A 332 -0.83 14.53 27.64
N LYS A 333 -1.57 13.99 26.65
CA LYS A 333 -2.70 13.08 26.89
C LYS A 333 -2.25 11.66 27.23
N GLY A 334 -1.01 11.30 26.88
CA GLY A 334 -0.42 10.02 27.28
C GLY A 334 -0.21 9.95 28.80
N ARG A 335 -0.50 8.79 29.40
CA ARG A 335 -0.43 8.58 30.85
C ARG A 335 -0.06 7.15 31.17
N ILE A 336 0.83 6.97 32.14
CA ILE A 336 1.04 5.71 32.83
C ILE A 336 0.24 5.74 34.13
N ARG A 337 -0.61 4.73 34.36
CA ARG A 337 -1.36 4.61 35.63
C ARG A 337 -0.41 4.39 36.80
N LYS A 338 -0.88 4.70 38.01
CA LYS A 338 -0.07 4.57 39.24
C LYS A 338 0.38 3.12 39.49
N ASP A 339 -0.43 2.15 39.11
CA ASP A 339 -0.18 0.71 39.19
C ASP A 339 0.69 0.17 38.03
N GLY A 340 1.03 0.98 37.03
CA GLY A 340 1.77 0.54 35.84
C GLY A 340 1.02 -0.43 34.92
N VAL A 341 -0.22 -0.79 35.25
CA VAL A 341 -1.01 -1.81 34.56
C VAL A 341 -1.50 -1.32 33.19
N LEU A 342 -1.89 -0.04 33.09
CA LEU A 342 -2.25 0.59 31.83
C LEU A 342 -1.34 1.78 31.56
N GLN A 343 -0.80 1.81 30.35
CA GLN A 343 0.12 2.83 29.87
C GLN A 343 -0.33 3.27 28.49
N THR A 344 -0.87 4.49 28.39
CA THR A 344 -1.35 5.06 27.14
C THR A 344 -0.32 6.07 26.63
N PHE A 345 0.12 5.91 25.38
CA PHE A 345 0.98 6.84 24.69
C PHE A 345 0.21 7.41 23.49
N ILE A 346 0.12 8.74 23.40
CA ILE A 346 -0.57 9.42 22.32
C ILE A 346 0.41 10.34 21.63
N TYR A 347 0.59 10.14 20.34
CA TYR A 347 1.46 10.92 19.47
C TYR A 347 0.63 11.70 18.45
N ASN A 348 1.09 12.90 18.11
CA ASN A 348 0.61 13.64 16.95
C ASN A 348 1.65 13.54 15.84
N TYR A 349 1.22 13.71 14.60
CA TYR A 349 2.13 13.90 13.46
C TYR A 349 1.59 14.98 12.53
N LYS A 350 2.48 15.56 11.73
CA LYS A 350 2.08 16.52 10.69
C LYS A 350 1.56 15.74 9.48
N SER A 351 0.24 15.72 9.30
CA SER A 351 -0.39 15.08 8.14
C SER A 351 0.01 15.76 6.83
N ALA A 352 0.33 14.94 5.83
CA ALA A 352 0.57 15.38 4.45
C ALA A 352 -0.75 15.55 3.65
N VAL A 353 -1.84 14.97 4.15
CA VAL A 353 -3.18 14.98 3.55
C VAL A 353 -4.23 15.27 4.64
N PRO A 354 -4.28 16.50 5.18
CA PRO A 354 -5.17 16.82 6.29
C PRO A 354 -6.65 16.60 5.94
N ASP A 355 -7.39 16.05 6.89
CA ASP A 355 -8.83 15.78 6.80
C ASP A 355 -9.44 16.02 8.19
N GLU A 356 -10.44 16.88 8.28
CA GLU A 356 -11.09 17.26 9.54
C GLU A 356 -11.77 16.06 10.22
N GLN A 357 -12.10 15.01 9.47
CA GLN A 357 -12.73 13.79 9.97
C GLN A 357 -11.71 12.74 10.44
N VAL A 358 -10.41 12.99 10.28
CA VAL A 358 -9.33 12.06 10.62
C VAL A 358 -8.34 12.73 11.54
N VAL A 359 -8.29 12.26 12.79
CA VAL A 359 -7.32 12.74 13.77
C VAL A 359 -5.94 12.23 13.38
N ALA A 360 -5.05 13.16 13.02
CA ALA A 360 -3.63 12.93 12.74
C ALA A 360 -2.84 12.64 14.03
N GLY A 361 -3.12 11.48 14.62
CA GLY A 361 -2.45 10.99 15.80
C GLY A 361 -2.44 9.47 15.87
N LEU A 362 -1.46 8.94 16.60
CA LEU A 362 -1.28 7.52 16.87
C LEU A 362 -1.48 7.29 18.37
N LYS A 363 -2.32 6.33 18.72
CA LYS A 363 -2.54 5.89 20.10
C LYS A 363 -1.97 4.49 20.28
N CYS A 364 -1.08 4.33 21.25
CA CYS A 364 -0.56 3.04 21.69
C CYS A 364 -0.98 2.79 23.15
N GLU A 365 -1.55 1.64 23.45
CA GLU A 365 -1.91 1.22 24.81
C GLU A 365 -1.14 -0.04 25.17
N LEU A 366 -0.25 0.07 26.16
CA LEU A 366 0.41 -1.07 26.81
C LEU A 366 -0.39 -1.45 28.04
N VAL A 367 -0.85 -2.70 28.07
CA VAL A 367 -1.72 -3.22 29.12
C VAL A 367 -1.13 -4.48 29.72
N HIS A 368 -1.03 -4.55 31.04
CA HIS A 368 -0.67 -5.75 31.78
C HIS A 368 -1.91 -6.38 32.41
N ILE A 369 -2.52 -7.32 31.71
CA ILE A 369 -3.61 -8.16 32.22
C ILE A 369 -3.16 -9.62 32.04
N PRO A 370 -3.42 -10.51 33.03
CA PRO A 370 -3.11 -11.93 32.90
C PRO A 370 -3.67 -12.52 31.60
N LEU A 371 -2.86 -13.30 30.90
CA LEU A 371 -3.29 -14.00 29.70
C LEU A 371 -4.34 -15.05 30.07
N MET A 372 -5.39 -15.13 29.27
CA MET A 372 -6.40 -16.19 29.39
C MET A 372 -6.02 -17.40 28.55
N MET A 373 -5.32 -17.16 27.45
CA MET A 373 -4.76 -18.20 26.61
C MET A 373 -3.30 -17.89 26.27
N PRO A 374 -2.48 -18.92 25.97
CA PRO A 374 -1.16 -18.68 25.42
C PRO A 374 -1.25 -17.85 24.14
N THR A 375 -0.27 -16.95 23.96
CA THR A 375 -0.12 -16.20 22.71
C THR A 375 0.12 -17.13 21.53
N VAL A 376 -0.05 -16.60 20.33
CA VAL A 376 0.33 -17.29 19.09
C VAL A 376 1.38 -16.46 18.35
N SER A 377 2.47 -17.12 17.99
CA SER A 377 3.52 -16.51 17.18
C SER A 377 3.07 -16.44 15.72
N ARG A 378 3.16 -15.26 15.12
CA ARG A 378 2.74 -14.98 13.75
C ARG A 378 3.86 -14.30 12.96
N PRO A 379 3.94 -14.47 11.62
CA PRO A 379 4.88 -13.72 10.80
C PRO A 379 4.71 -12.21 11.01
N ALA A 380 5.80 -11.55 11.39
CA ALA A 380 5.87 -10.12 11.63
C ALA A 380 5.88 -9.31 10.31
N LEU A 381 5.41 -8.07 10.34
CA LEU A 381 5.42 -7.16 9.17
C LEU A 381 6.85 -6.74 8.81
N GLY A 382 7.71 -6.53 9.81
CA GLY A 382 9.13 -6.21 9.68
C GLY A 382 10.02 -7.42 9.37
N GLY A 383 9.43 -8.61 9.26
CA GLY A 383 10.13 -9.89 9.15
C GLY A 383 10.37 -10.55 10.50
N GLY A 384 10.42 -11.89 10.50
CA GLY A 384 10.53 -12.71 11.72
C GLY A 384 9.17 -13.10 12.28
N MET A 385 9.11 -13.33 13.59
CA MET A 385 7.91 -13.75 14.30
C MET A 385 7.56 -12.73 15.40
N PHE A 386 6.26 -12.48 15.60
CA PHE A 386 5.75 -11.61 16.64
C PHE A 386 4.55 -12.26 17.35
N GLU A 387 4.43 -12.01 18.65
CA GLU A 387 3.35 -12.59 19.45
C GLU A 387 2.04 -11.84 19.24
N ALA A 388 0.95 -12.59 19.08
CA ALA A 388 -0.40 -12.05 18.97
C ALA A 388 -1.32 -12.74 19.98
N ILE A 389 -2.26 -11.97 20.53
CA ILE A 389 -3.33 -12.48 21.38
C ILE A 389 -4.30 -13.29 20.51
N ARG A 390 -4.76 -14.44 21.01
CA ARG A 390 -5.66 -15.32 20.26
C ARG A 390 -7.03 -14.66 20.00
N PRO A 391 -7.69 -14.98 18.86
CA PRO A 391 -9.00 -14.40 18.55
C PRO A 391 -10.06 -14.58 19.64
N ALA A 392 -10.06 -15.70 20.37
CA ALA A 392 -10.99 -15.93 21.48
C ALA A 392 -10.81 -14.95 22.66
N GLU A 393 -9.56 -14.66 23.05
CA GLU A 393 -9.30 -13.66 24.11
C GLU A 393 -9.61 -12.24 23.61
N ILE A 394 -9.32 -11.92 22.33
CA ILE A 394 -9.75 -10.66 21.72
C ILE A 394 -11.27 -10.55 21.75
N ALA A 395 -12.01 -11.59 21.36
CA ALA A 395 -13.47 -11.62 21.39
C ALA A 395 -14.02 -11.40 22.80
N SER A 396 -13.41 -11.99 23.82
CA SER A 396 -13.76 -11.75 25.23
C SER A 396 -13.67 -10.26 25.61
N GLY A 397 -12.56 -9.60 25.27
CA GLY A 397 -12.40 -8.16 25.49
C GLY A 397 -13.42 -7.30 24.73
N LYS A 398 -13.81 -7.70 23.51
CA LYS A 398 -14.87 -7.02 22.73
C LYS A 398 -16.24 -7.20 23.38
N TRP A 399 -16.58 -8.41 23.82
CA TRP A 399 -17.82 -8.68 24.55
C TRP A 399 -17.89 -7.87 25.83
N GLN A 400 -16.82 -7.85 26.64
CA GLN A 400 -16.75 -7.04 27.85
C GLN A 400 -16.98 -5.56 27.55
N ALA A 401 -16.37 -5.01 26.49
CA ALA A 401 -16.59 -3.63 26.10
C ALA A 401 -18.05 -3.34 25.74
N LEU A 402 -18.73 -4.27 25.04
CA LEU A 402 -20.14 -4.13 24.67
C LEU A 402 -21.06 -4.24 25.90
N THR A 403 -20.88 -5.27 26.73
CA THR A 403 -21.71 -5.53 27.91
C THR A 403 -21.59 -4.46 28.99
N THR A 404 -20.42 -3.84 29.14
CA THR A 404 -20.24 -2.75 30.11
C THR A 404 -20.79 -1.40 29.61
N ARG A 405 -20.74 -1.12 28.30
CA ARG A 405 -21.01 0.24 27.77
C ARG A 405 -22.40 0.41 27.18
N LEU A 406 -22.90 -0.56 26.40
CA LEU A 406 -24.18 -0.43 25.71
C LEU A 406 -25.37 -0.28 26.67
N PRO A 407 -25.49 -1.08 27.75
CA PRO A 407 -26.63 -0.94 28.66
C PRO A 407 -26.66 0.40 29.43
N ARG A 408 -25.51 1.09 29.53
CA ARG A 408 -25.41 2.35 30.27
C ARG A 408 -25.78 3.55 29.41
N ASN A 409 -25.30 3.59 28.17
CA ASN A 409 -25.49 4.74 27.29
C ASN A 409 -25.16 4.41 25.81
N ALA A 410 -26.00 3.60 25.18
CA ALA A 410 -25.83 3.16 23.79
C ALA A 410 -25.54 4.32 22.81
N ASP A 411 -26.31 5.41 22.89
CA ASP A 411 -26.22 6.53 21.96
C ASP A 411 -24.90 7.31 22.08
N SER A 412 -24.17 7.17 23.19
CA SER A 412 -22.86 7.82 23.38
C SER A 412 -21.68 7.04 22.81
N TYR A 413 -21.89 5.82 22.32
CA TYR A 413 -20.82 4.94 21.84
C TYR A 413 -21.08 4.33 20.45
N PRO A 414 -21.36 5.17 19.42
CA PRO A 414 -21.61 4.67 18.06
C PRO A 414 -20.39 3.97 17.45
N ASP A 415 -19.19 4.16 17.99
CA ASP A 415 -17.96 3.52 17.53
C ASP A 415 -17.84 2.04 17.95
N LEU A 416 -18.74 1.55 18.83
CA LEU A 416 -18.78 0.14 19.25
C LEU A 416 -19.21 -0.80 18.12
N VAL A 417 -19.79 -0.30 17.02
CA VAL A 417 -20.06 -1.11 15.81
C VAL A 417 -18.81 -1.81 15.29
N ARG A 418 -17.62 -1.26 15.54
CA ARG A 418 -16.35 -1.93 15.19
C ARG A 418 -16.13 -3.22 15.96
N HIS A 419 -16.57 -3.28 17.22
CA HIS A 419 -16.46 -4.47 18.06
C HIS A 419 -17.43 -5.54 17.58
N VAL A 420 -18.62 -5.13 17.18
CA VAL A 420 -19.62 -6.01 16.58
C VAL A 420 -19.12 -6.59 15.26
N HIS A 421 -18.54 -5.75 14.39
CA HIS A 421 -17.86 -6.19 13.17
C HIS A 421 -16.75 -7.21 13.46
N ASP A 422 -15.87 -6.91 14.42
CA ASP A 422 -14.77 -7.80 14.80
C ASP A 422 -15.29 -9.15 15.30
N LEU A 423 -16.32 -9.17 16.15
CA LEU A 423 -16.91 -10.40 16.68
C LEU A 423 -17.52 -11.27 15.57
N ALA A 424 -18.26 -10.67 14.64
CA ALA A 424 -18.83 -11.38 13.50
C ALA A 424 -17.75 -12.05 12.63
N ALA A 425 -16.60 -11.40 12.51
CA ALA A 425 -15.46 -11.92 11.75
C ALA A 425 -14.64 -12.99 12.49
N ILE A 426 -14.66 -12.97 13.82
CA ILE A 426 -13.97 -13.96 14.65
C ILE A 426 -14.74 -15.29 14.70
N GLY A 427 -16.08 -15.26 14.59
CA GLY A 427 -16.96 -16.43 14.73
C GLY A 427 -16.48 -17.71 14.04
N PRO A 428 -16.20 -17.70 12.73
CA PRO A 428 -15.75 -18.90 12.00
C PRO A 428 -14.44 -19.53 12.53
N VAL A 429 -13.57 -18.73 13.18
CA VAL A 429 -12.33 -19.23 13.79
C VAL A 429 -12.59 -19.85 15.16
N LEU A 430 -13.61 -19.38 15.88
CA LEU A 430 -13.98 -19.93 17.18
C LEU A 430 -14.67 -21.28 17.05
N GLU A 431 -15.40 -21.53 15.95
CA GLU A 431 -15.97 -22.84 15.64
C GLU A 431 -14.89 -23.94 15.53
N ALA A 432 -13.66 -23.56 15.18
CA ALA A 432 -12.52 -24.47 15.12
C ALA A 432 -11.83 -24.70 16.48
N LEU A 433 -12.19 -23.92 17.51
CA LEU A 433 -11.75 -24.14 18.88
C LEU A 433 -12.72 -25.08 19.61
N ASP A 434 -12.24 -25.71 20.67
CA ASP A 434 -13.12 -26.37 21.63
C ASP A 434 -14.18 -25.38 22.15
N PRO A 435 -15.49 -25.65 21.95
CA PRO A 435 -16.56 -24.70 22.29
C PRO A 435 -16.61 -24.36 23.78
N GLU A 436 -16.24 -25.31 24.65
CA GLU A 436 -16.21 -25.08 26.09
C GLU A 436 -15.12 -24.08 26.47
N THR A 437 -13.89 -24.27 25.97
CA THR A 437 -12.78 -23.33 26.16
C THR A 437 -13.13 -21.93 25.65
N ALA A 438 -13.75 -21.85 24.46
CA ALA A 438 -14.19 -20.57 23.89
C ALA A 438 -15.23 -19.90 24.79
N ARG A 439 -16.26 -20.64 25.23
CA ARG A 439 -17.31 -20.16 26.14
C ARG A 439 -16.74 -19.66 27.47
N GLU A 440 -15.87 -20.43 28.12
CA GLU A 440 -15.22 -20.04 29.39
C GLU A 440 -14.32 -18.81 29.25
N THR A 441 -13.71 -18.64 28.08
CA THR A 441 -12.92 -17.45 27.76
C THR A 441 -13.83 -16.22 27.60
N MET A 442 -15.04 -16.38 27.04
CA MET A 442 -15.96 -15.28 26.77
C MET A 442 -16.84 -14.88 27.98
N LEU A 443 -17.25 -15.81 28.85
CA LEU A 443 -18.12 -15.56 30.01
C LEU A 443 -17.38 -15.05 31.27
N ARG A 444 -16.39 -14.16 31.12
CA ARG A 444 -15.64 -13.62 32.26
C ARG A 444 -16.00 -12.18 32.61
N GLY A 445 -15.79 -11.83 33.88
CA GLY A 445 -16.01 -10.49 34.40
C GLY A 445 -17.49 -10.10 34.37
N GLU A 446 -17.81 -9.02 33.66
CA GLU A 446 -19.19 -8.52 33.53
C GLU A 446 -19.98 -9.20 32.40
N THR A 447 -19.34 -10.06 31.60
CA THR A 447 -19.99 -10.76 30.48
C THR A 447 -20.79 -11.96 30.99
N THR A 448 -22.05 -11.72 31.32
CA THR A 448 -23.03 -12.76 31.69
C THR A 448 -23.98 -13.08 30.54
N HIS A 449 -24.68 -14.22 30.60
CA HIS A 449 -25.73 -14.55 29.63
C HIS A 449 -26.78 -13.43 29.50
N TYR A 450 -27.20 -12.87 30.64
CA TYR A 450 -28.15 -11.76 30.68
C TYR A 450 -27.60 -10.49 30.02
N ALA A 451 -26.33 -10.17 30.26
CA ALA A 451 -25.69 -9.01 29.66
C ALA A 451 -25.54 -9.17 28.13
N VAL A 452 -25.19 -10.37 27.65
CA VAL A 452 -25.13 -10.69 26.22
C VAL A 452 -26.51 -10.56 25.57
N ALA A 453 -27.56 -11.09 26.18
CA ALA A 453 -28.93 -10.94 25.70
C ALA A 453 -29.36 -9.46 25.63
N THR A 454 -29.00 -8.68 26.65
CA THR A 454 -29.28 -7.23 26.70
C THR A 454 -28.57 -6.49 25.56
N VAL A 455 -27.30 -6.80 25.30
CA VAL A 455 -26.52 -6.25 24.19
C VAL A 455 -27.16 -6.60 22.85
N LEU A 456 -27.54 -7.85 22.62
CA LEU A 456 -28.12 -8.27 21.33
C LEU A 456 -29.49 -7.63 21.07
N LYS A 457 -30.31 -7.48 22.12
CA LYS A 457 -31.57 -6.72 22.04
C LYS A 457 -31.33 -5.25 21.69
N GLU A 458 -30.31 -4.64 22.28
CA GLU A 458 -29.93 -3.25 21.98
C GLU A 458 -29.43 -3.10 20.54
N LEU A 459 -28.54 -3.99 20.08
CA LEU A 459 -28.02 -4.01 18.71
C LEU A 459 -29.10 -4.26 17.64
N ALA A 460 -30.24 -4.84 18.00
CA ALA A 460 -31.37 -5.01 17.09
C ALA A 460 -32.12 -3.70 16.79
N ARG A 461 -31.85 -2.60 17.53
CA ARG A 461 -32.44 -1.28 17.22
C ARG A 461 -31.97 -0.77 15.86
N PRO A 462 -32.84 -0.17 15.03
CA PRO A 462 -32.47 0.31 13.68
C PRO A 462 -31.29 1.28 13.63
N VAL A 463 -31.10 2.11 14.67
CA VAL A 463 -30.01 3.10 14.73
C VAL A 463 -28.61 2.50 14.56
N TRP A 464 -28.42 1.23 14.96
CA TRP A 464 -27.14 0.56 14.81
C TRP A 464 -26.78 0.22 13.36
N ARG A 465 -27.79 0.03 12.50
CA ARG A 465 -27.57 -0.09 11.04
C ARG A 465 -26.92 1.18 10.51
N ASP A 466 -27.48 2.33 10.84
CA ASP A 466 -26.98 3.63 10.36
C ASP A 466 -25.57 3.91 10.91
N HIS A 467 -25.32 3.59 12.19
CA HIS A 467 -23.99 3.67 12.78
C HIS A 467 -22.98 2.76 12.08
N TYR A 468 -23.37 1.52 11.77
CA TYR A 468 -22.52 0.57 11.08
C TYR A 468 -22.22 1.00 9.65
N GLU A 469 -23.22 1.40 8.88
CA GLU A 469 -23.03 1.88 7.50
C GLU A 469 -22.16 3.14 7.45
N SER A 470 -22.39 4.09 8.35
CA SER A 470 -21.55 5.28 8.53
C SER A 470 -20.11 4.92 8.92
N TYR A 471 -19.94 3.93 9.79
CA TYR A 471 -18.62 3.43 10.17
C TYR A 471 -17.90 2.77 8.99
N MET A 472 -18.55 1.85 8.28
CA MET A 472 -17.95 1.13 7.15
C MET A 472 -17.65 2.06 5.97
N GLY A 473 -18.49 3.07 5.72
CA GLY A 473 -18.21 4.11 4.74
C GLY A 473 -16.97 4.95 5.08
N ARG A 474 -16.65 5.11 6.36
CA ARG A 474 -15.44 5.82 6.79
C ARG A 474 -14.20 4.93 6.80
N MET A 475 -14.30 3.71 7.30
CA MET A 475 -13.15 2.89 7.67
C MET A 475 -12.47 2.14 6.53
N GLY A 476 -12.86 2.39 5.28
CA GLY A 476 -12.23 1.76 4.12
C GLY A 476 -12.22 0.24 4.17
N VAL A 477 -11.71 -0.35 3.10
CA VAL A 477 -11.71 -1.80 2.91
C VAL A 477 -10.43 -2.20 2.23
N LEU A 478 -9.66 -3.09 2.84
CA LEU A 478 -8.56 -3.78 2.18
C LEU A 478 -9.12 -4.83 1.21
N PRO A 479 -8.66 -4.88 -0.05
CA PRO A 479 -8.91 -6.01 -0.93
C PRO A 479 -8.14 -7.19 -0.37
N VAL A 480 -8.86 -8.07 0.32
CA VAL A 480 -8.31 -9.37 0.69
C VAL A 480 -8.72 -10.30 -0.44
N SER A 481 -7.76 -10.72 -1.27
CA SER A 481 -7.97 -11.58 -2.45
C SER A 481 -8.70 -12.88 -2.14
N ASP A 482 -8.70 -13.28 -0.88
CA ASP A 482 -9.20 -14.57 -0.41
C ASP A 482 -10.54 -14.45 0.34
N TRP A 483 -11.07 -13.23 0.50
CA TRP A 483 -12.39 -13.03 1.08
C TRP A 483 -13.45 -13.00 -0.03
N PRO A 484 -14.44 -13.93 -0.01
CA PRO A 484 -15.51 -13.92 -1.00
C PRO A 484 -16.29 -12.62 -0.88
N ASN A 485 -16.07 -11.74 -1.86
CA ASN A 485 -16.86 -10.58 -2.28
C ASN A 485 -18.09 -10.26 -1.41
N SER A 486 -17.90 -9.47 -0.36
CA SER A 486 -18.74 -8.35 0.11
C SER A 486 -18.54 -8.15 1.61
N HIS A 487 -18.42 -6.89 2.02
CA HIS A 487 -18.57 -6.58 3.44
C HIS A 487 -19.98 -6.99 3.88
N PRO A 488 -20.11 -7.74 4.99
CA PRO A 488 -21.42 -8.07 5.49
C PRO A 488 -22.16 -6.77 5.80
N ASN A 489 -23.41 -6.68 5.34
CA ASN A 489 -24.31 -5.62 5.78
C ASN A 489 -24.63 -5.81 7.27
N TRP A 490 -25.26 -4.81 7.89
CA TRP A 490 -25.56 -4.87 9.33
C TRP A 490 -26.36 -6.12 9.71
N ASP A 491 -27.32 -6.54 8.88
CA ASP A 491 -28.15 -7.72 9.15
C ASP A 491 -27.31 -9.00 9.19
N ALA A 492 -26.39 -9.18 8.26
CA ALA A 492 -25.47 -10.31 8.25
C ALA A 492 -24.52 -10.28 9.45
N VAL A 493 -23.99 -9.10 9.81
CA VAL A 493 -23.16 -8.94 11.02
C VAL A 493 -23.93 -9.33 12.27
N LEU A 494 -25.15 -8.80 12.44
CA LEU A 494 -26.01 -9.07 13.59
C LEU A 494 -26.43 -10.55 13.65
N ALA A 495 -26.73 -11.16 12.51
CA ALA A 495 -27.02 -12.58 12.43
C ALA A 495 -25.81 -13.43 12.87
N ASN A 496 -24.61 -13.12 12.38
CA ASN A 496 -23.38 -13.86 12.70
C ASN A 496 -23.03 -13.76 14.19
N ILE A 497 -23.08 -12.58 14.80
CA ILE A 497 -22.81 -12.46 16.25
C ILE A 497 -23.88 -13.18 17.09
N THR A 498 -25.14 -13.21 16.63
CA THR A 498 -26.24 -13.86 17.33
C THR A 498 -26.10 -15.38 17.25
N ALA A 499 -25.74 -15.91 16.08
CA ALA A 499 -25.42 -17.32 15.88
C ALA A 499 -24.25 -17.73 16.78
N LEU A 500 -23.14 -16.97 16.74
CA LEU A 500 -21.99 -17.18 17.59
C LEU A 500 -22.37 -17.23 19.09
N ALA A 501 -23.18 -16.27 19.55
CA ALA A 501 -23.62 -16.23 20.94
C ALA A 501 -24.50 -17.45 21.31
N ARG A 502 -25.28 -18.01 20.40
CA ARG A 502 -26.06 -19.23 20.64
C ARG A 502 -25.19 -20.48 20.66
N GLU A 503 -24.30 -20.63 19.69
CA GLU A 503 -23.41 -21.79 19.55
C GLU A 503 -22.49 -21.96 20.75
N LEU A 504 -21.98 -20.85 21.26
CA LEU A 504 -21.15 -20.82 22.47
C LEU A 504 -21.97 -20.90 23.77
N GLY A 505 -23.29 -21.06 23.68
CA GLY A 505 -24.18 -21.08 24.82
C GLY A 505 -24.22 -19.78 25.62
N LEU A 506 -23.76 -18.64 25.06
CA LEU A 506 -23.84 -17.32 25.70
C LEU A 506 -25.29 -16.84 25.80
N LEU A 507 -26.17 -17.29 24.91
CA LEU A 507 -27.61 -17.11 25.00
C LEU A 507 -28.29 -18.38 25.51
N GLN A 508 -29.20 -18.24 26.48
CA GLN A 508 -30.05 -19.36 26.88
C GLN A 508 -31.13 -19.61 25.82
N ALA A 509 -31.45 -20.88 25.59
CA ALA A 509 -32.36 -21.31 24.52
C ALA A 509 -33.80 -20.74 24.63
N ASN A 510 -34.18 -20.18 25.79
CA ASN A 510 -35.57 -19.82 26.12
C ASN A 510 -35.77 -18.32 26.43
N SER A 511 -34.87 -17.43 26.04
CA SER A 511 -34.99 -15.97 26.30
C SER A 511 -35.80 -15.21 25.22
N GLY A 512 -36.83 -15.85 24.64
CA GLY A 512 -37.70 -15.28 23.61
C GLY A 512 -38.60 -14.17 24.12
#